data_AF-A0A820R1N2-F1
#
_entry.id   AF-A0A820R1N2-F1
#
_cell.length_a   1.000
_cell.length_b   1.000
_cell.length_c   1.000
_cell.angle_alpha   90.00
_cell.angle_beta   90.00
_cell.angle_gamma   90.00
#
_symmetry.space_group_name_H-M   'P 1'
#
loop_
_entity.id
_entity.type
_entity.pdbx_description
1 polymer ?
#
loop_
_entity_poly.entity_id
_entity_poly.type
_entity_poly.pdbx_seq_one_letter_code
_entity_poly.pdbx_strand_id
1 'polypeptide(L)'
;LSDTNGKSTLDDDDNSPTIATTLATLPNNNETTTIDGINLEEIKQFAKIFKLRRLALGLTQTQVGQALSVTRGPAYSQSAICRFEKLDITPKSASKIKPVLEKWMREAELKYADRYK
;
A
#
# COMPACT_ATOMS: atom_id res chain seq x y z
N LEU A 1 -68.03 -29.08 -27.01
CA LEU A 1 -66.96 -29.15 -26.00
C LEU A 1 -65.88 -28.15 -26.40
N SER A 2 -66.15 -26.87 -26.64
CA SER A 2 -66.77 -25.87 -25.74
C SER A 2 -66.24 -25.95 -24.32
N ASP A 3 -65.91 -24.75 -23.83
CA ASP A 3 -65.77 -24.36 -22.43
C ASP A 3 -64.33 -24.44 -21.89
N THR A 4 -63.72 -23.38 -21.35
CA THR A 4 -64.16 -22.01 -21.08
C THR A 4 -62.91 -21.17 -20.74
N ASN A 5 -62.93 -19.88 -21.09
CA ASN A 5 -62.70 -18.73 -20.18
C ASN A 5 -61.37 -18.69 -19.37
N GLY A 6 -60.54 -17.66 -19.40
CA GLY A 6 -60.70 -16.29 -19.87
C GLY A 6 -59.83 -15.35 -19.02
N LYS A 7 -59.92 -14.08 -19.37
CA LYS A 7 -59.64 -12.89 -18.54
C LYS A 7 -58.28 -12.21 -18.73
N SER A 8 -58.36 -11.20 -19.59
CA SER A 8 -57.66 -9.92 -19.52
C SER A 8 -57.69 -9.32 -18.11
N THR A 9 -56.59 -8.68 -17.70
CA THR A 9 -56.63 -7.34 -17.10
C THR A 9 -55.25 -6.69 -17.18
N LEU A 10 -55.26 -5.45 -17.65
CA LEU A 10 -54.21 -4.46 -17.49
C LEU A 10 -54.31 -3.94 -16.06
N ASP A 11 -53.19 -3.93 -15.34
CA ASP A 11 -52.99 -3.04 -14.21
C ASP A 11 -51.52 -2.60 -14.19
N ASP A 12 -51.32 -1.32 -14.47
CA ASP A 12 -50.16 -0.54 -14.13
C ASP A 12 -49.90 -0.62 -12.62
N ASP A 13 -48.68 -0.92 -12.19
CA ASP A 13 -48.17 -0.39 -10.93
C ASP A 13 -46.64 -0.28 -10.95
N ASP A 14 -46.23 0.98 -11.09
CA ASP A 14 -44.95 1.53 -10.69
C ASP A 14 -44.62 1.10 -9.26
N ASN A 15 -43.54 0.34 -9.07
CA ASN A 15 -42.80 0.38 -7.82
C ASN A 15 -41.35 -0.04 -8.05
N SER A 16 -40.51 0.93 -8.40
CA SER A 16 -39.07 0.84 -8.20
C SER A 16 -38.74 1.23 -6.77
N PRO A 17 -38.09 0.35 -5.99
CA PRO A 17 -37.20 0.81 -4.94
C PRO A 17 -35.83 0.16 -5.13
N THR A 18 -35.06 0.59 -6.14
CA THR A 18 -33.61 0.42 -6.04
C THR A 18 -33.06 1.51 -5.12
N ILE A 19 -33.18 1.18 -3.83
CA ILE A 19 -32.42 1.65 -2.67
C ILE A 19 -31.32 2.65 -3.05
N ALA A 20 -31.63 3.93 -2.89
CA ALA A 20 -30.63 4.96 -2.76
C ALA A 20 -29.88 4.73 -1.43
N THR A 21 -28.92 3.80 -1.43
CA THR A 21 -27.95 3.69 -0.35
C THR A 21 -26.93 4.80 -0.54
N THR A 22 -27.27 5.93 0.08
CA THR A 22 -26.35 6.89 0.67
C THR A 22 -24.94 6.30 0.87
N LEU A 23 -24.01 6.60 -0.04
CA LEU A 23 -22.60 6.54 0.29
C LEU A 23 -22.33 7.67 1.29
N ALA A 24 -22.48 7.27 2.55
CA ALA A 24 -22.12 8.03 3.72
C ALA A 24 -20.69 8.56 3.57
N THR A 25 -20.56 9.86 3.78
CA THR A 25 -19.58 10.48 4.67
C THR A 25 -18.23 9.75 4.72
N LEU A 26 -17.26 10.24 3.94
CA LEU A 26 -15.85 9.98 4.21
C LEU A 26 -15.52 10.61 5.57
N PRO A 27 -15.19 9.83 6.62
CA PRO A 27 -14.52 10.41 7.76
C PRO A 27 -13.06 10.59 7.34
N ASN A 28 -12.65 11.85 7.18
CA ASN A 28 -11.26 12.23 7.03
C ASN A 28 -10.54 11.97 8.38
N ASN A 29 -10.24 10.70 8.65
CA ASN A 29 -9.58 10.25 9.85
C ASN A 29 -8.07 10.36 9.66
N ASN A 30 -7.53 11.52 10.00
CA ASN A 30 -6.16 11.68 10.48
C ASN A 30 -5.98 11.03 11.86
N GLU A 31 -6.45 9.79 12.03
CA GLU A 31 -6.19 8.98 13.21
C GLU A 31 -4.73 8.55 13.15
N THR A 32 -3.93 9.07 14.09
CA THR A 32 -2.59 8.59 14.42
C THR A 32 -2.71 7.10 14.75
N THR A 33 -2.56 6.26 13.74
CA THR A 33 -2.71 4.80 13.82
C THR A 33 -1.45 4.27 14.49
N THR A 34 -1.42 4.37 15.81
CA THR A 34 -0.41 3.72 16.64
C THR A 34 -0.90 2.32 16.95
N ILE A 35 -0.20 1.30 16.47
CA ILE A 35 -0.47 -0.11 16.79
C ILE A 35 0.71 -0.61 17.60
N ASP A 36 0.49 -1.09 18.82
CA ASP A 36 1.55 -1.56 19.72
C ASP A 36 2.67 -0.53 19.98
N GLY A 37 2.33 0.77 20.04
CA GLY A 37 3.30 1.86 20.19
C GLY A 37 4.13 2.17 18.94
N ILE A 38 3.83 1.52 17.80
CA ILE A 38 4.45 1.78 16.51
C ILE A 38 3.62 2.81 15.76
N ASN A 39 4.24 3.91 15.35
CA ASN A 39 3.59 4.94 14.52
C ASN A 39 3.52 4.49 13.05
N LEU A 40 2.34 4.02 12.60
CA LEU A 40 2.17 3.56 11.22
C LEU A 40 2.32 4.69 10.20
N GLU A 41 1.97 5.93 10.56
CA GLU A 41 2.10 7.07 9.63
C GLU A 41 3.56 7.36 9.31
N GLU A 42 4.43 7.26 10.31
CA GLU A 42 5.86 7.44 10.13
C GLU A 42 6.48 6.35 9.23
N ILE A 43 5.98 5.11 9.32
CA ILE A 43 6.40 3.98 8.48
C ILE A 43 5.89 4.17 7.05
N LYS A 44 4.62 4.54 6.88
CA LYS A 44 4.02 4.85 5.57
C LYS A 44 4.80 5.93 4.85
N GLN A 45 5.09 7.02 5.57
CA GLN A 45 5.82 8.14 5.02
C GLN A 45 7.25 7.74 4.65
N PHE A 46 7.92 6.98 5.51
CA PHE A 46 9.24 6.46 5.20
C PHE A 46 9.23 5.55 3.96
N ALA A 47 8.28 4.62 3.82
CA ALA A 47 8.20 3.73 2.66
C ALA A 47 8.03 4.50 1.34
N LYS A 48 7.19 5.56 1.34
CA LYS A 48 7.02 6.45 0.18
C LYS A 48 8.31 7.20 -0.17
N ILE A 49 8.95 7.81 0.82
CA ILE A 49 10.22 8.55 0.63
C ILE A 49 11.32 7.60 0.15
N PHE A 50 11.40 6.41 0.73
CA PHE A 50 12.37 5.39 0.37
C PHE A 50 12.22 5.00 -1.11
N LYS A 51 10.99 4.72 -1.57
CA LYS A 51 10.73 4.41 -2.98
C LYS A 51 11.15 5.56 -3.90
N LEU A 52 10.78 6.79 -3.55
CA LEU A 52 11.11 7.97 -4.36
C LEU A 52 12.62 8.16 -4.49
N ARG A 53 13.36 8.13 -3.37
CA ARG A 53 14.82 8.27 -3.35
C ARG A 53 15.52 7.14 -4.09
N ARG A 54 15.09 5.90 -3.89
CA ARG A 54 15.61 4.75 -4.64
C ARG A 54 15.49 4.98 -6.16
N LEU A 55 14.33 5.43 -6.63
CA LEU A 55 14.10 5.73 -8.04
C LEU A 55 14.95 6.90 -8.52
N ALA A 56 15.10 7.95 -7.72
CA ALA A 56 15.96 9.10 -8.04
C ALA A 56 17.44 8.72 -8.20
N LEU A 57 17.91 7.71 -7.45
CA LEU A 57 19.24 7.14 -7.59
C LEU A 57 19.37 6.16 -8.78
N GLY A 58 18.29 5.91 -9.53
CA GLY A 58 18.27 4.95 -10.64
C GLY A 58 18.41 3.49 -10.20
N LEU A 59 18.08 3.17 -8.94
CA LEU A 59 18.28 1.83 -8.38
C LEU A 59 17.01 0.98 -8.48
N THR A 60 17.17 -0.26 -8.91
CA THR A 60 16.10 -1.27 -8.91
C THR A 60 15.95 -1.93 -7.54
N GLN A 61 14.77 -2.48 -7.25
CA GLN A 61 14.55 -3.24 -6.01
C GLN A 61 15.54 -4.41 -5.85
N THR A 62 15.92 -5.07 -6.96
CA THR A 62 16.93 -6.13 -6.97
C THR A 62 18.30 -5.63 -6.56
N GLN A 63 18.76 -4.49 -7.11
CA GLN A 63 20.04 -3.89 -6.74
C GLN A 63 20.09 -3.48 -5.26
N VAL A 64 18.99 -2.94 -4.74
CA VAL A 64 18.87 -2.62 -3.30
C VAL A 64 18.95 -3.88 -2.45
N GLY A 65 18.17 -4.92 -2.80
CA GLY A 65 18.20 -6.20 -2.09
C GLY A 65 19.59 -6.84 -2.09
N GLN A 66 20.26 -6.88 -3.24
CA GLN A 66 21.64 -7.39 -3.35
C GLN A 66 22.61 -6.59 -2.48
N ALA A 67 22.58 -5.26 -2.52
CA ALA A 67 23.47 -4.42 -1.72
C ALA A 67 23.27 -4.60 -0.21
N LEU A 68 22.01 -4.76 0.23
CA LEU A 68 21.68 -5.06 1.62
C LEU A 68 22.06 -6.48 2.00
N SER A 69 21.87 -7.45 1.10
CA SER A 69 22.22 -8.85 1.35
C SER A 69 23.69 -9.04 1.71
N VAL A 70 24.58 -8.28 1.06
CA VAL A 70 26.02 -8.31 1.33
C VAL A 70 26.37 -7.81 2.74
N THR A 71 25.63 -6.84 3.28
CA THR A 71 26.00 -6.13 4.53
C THR A 71 25.12 -6.46 5.73
N ARG A 72 23.94 -7.04 5.50
CA ARG A 72 22.88 -7.30 6.49
C ARG A 72 22.31 -8.72 6.42
N GLY A 73 22.77 -9.54 5.47
CA GLY A 73 22.40 -10.94 5.31
C GLY A 73 21.27 -11.20 4.30
N PRO A 74 21.03 -12.46 3.93
CA PRO A 74 20.23 -12.86 2.77
C PRO A 74 18.72 -12.57 2.88
N ALA A 75 18.25 -12.08 4.03
CA ALA A 75 16.84 -11.74 4.26
C ALA A 75 16.36 -10.56 3.39
N TYR A 76 17.28 -9.76 2.85
CA TYR A 76 16.96 -8.58 2.04
C TYR A 76 16.99 -8.92 0.55
N SER A 77 15.85 -9.32 0.00
CA SER A 77 15.68 -9.63 -1.43
C SER A 77 14.84 -8.58 -2.17
N GLN A 78 14.79 -8.66 -3.51
CA GLN A 78 13.86 -7.83 -4.31
C GLN A 78 12.43 -7.90 -3.77
N SER A 79 11.96 -9.11 -3.43
CA SER A 79 10.60 -9.32 -2.89
C SER A 79 10.44 -8.73 -1.48
N ALA A 80 11.51 -8.69 -0.67
CA ALA A 80 11.49 -8.01 0.62
C ALA A 80 11.35 -6.48 0.44
N ILE A 81 12.11 -5.87 -0.49
CA ILE A 81 12.00 -4.44 -0.80
C ILE A 81 10.61 -4.11 -1.35
N CYS A 82 10.09 -4.94 -2.26
CA CYS A 82 8.76 -4.75 -2.84
C CYS A 82 7.66 -4.77 -1.77
N ARG A 83 7.68 -5.75 -0.86
CA ARG A 83 6.71 -5.84 0.25
C ARG A 83 6.81 -4.64 1.19
N PHE A 84 8.02 -4.17 1.51
CA PHE A 84 8.18 -2.96 2.32
C PHE A 84 7.58 -1.71 1.66
N GLU A 85 7.88 -1.47 0.38
CA GLU A 85 7.36 -0.31 -0.36
C GLU A 85 5.83 -0.32 -0.48
N LYS A 86 5.23 -1.52 -0.55
CA LYS A 86 3.77 -1.71 -0.57
C LYS A 86 3.15 -1.73 0.83
N LEU A 87 3.96 -1.67 1.89
CA LEU A 87 3.54 -1.87 3.28
C LEU A 87 2.84 -3.23 3.50
N ASP A 88 3.14 -4.22 2.65
CA ASP A 88 2.65 -5.59 2.71
C ASP A 88 3.53 -6.43 3.65
N ILE A 89 3.71 -5.92 4.87
CA ILE A 89 4.41 -6.56 5.98
C ILE A 89 3.78 -6.11 7.29
N THR A 90 4.04 -6.84 8.37
CA THR A 90 3.54 -6.45 9.69
C THR A 90 4.20 -5.14 10.16
N PRO A 91 3.48 -4.27 10.90
CA PRO A 91 4.04 -3.04 11.47
C PRO A 91 5.32 -3.30 12.27
N LYS A 92 5.35 -4.40 13.04
CA LYS A 92 6.52 -4.84 13.81
C LYS A 92 7.72 -5.19 12.94
N SER A 93 7.50 -5.83 11.79
CA SER A 93 8.57 -6.07 10.82
C SER A 93 9.05 -4.77 10.19
N ALA A 94 8.13 -3.88 9.81
CA ALA A 94 8.44 -2.59 9.22
C ALA A 94 9.31 -1.72 10.15
N SER A 95 8.96 -1.64 11.44
CA SER A 95 9.75 -0.92 12.45
C SER A 95 11.17 -1.46 12.60
N LYS A 96 11.37 -2.78 12.48
CA LYS A 96 12.69 -3.39 12.57
C LYS A 96 13.56 -3.10 11.35
N ILE A 97 12.97 -3.08 10.15
CA ILE A 97 13.75 -2.87 8.92
C ILE A 97 13.97 -1.41 8.56
N LYS A 98 13.10 -0.50 9.03
CA LYS A 98 13.23 0.94 8.81
C LYS A 98 14.64 1.49 9.11
N PRO A 99 15.24 1.30 10.31
CA PRO A 99 16.57 1.83 10.60
C PRO A 99 17.67 1.25 9.70
N VAL A 100 17.49 0.01 9.23
CA VAL A 100 18.42 -0.63 8.30
C VAL A 100 18.35 0.02 6.92
N LEU A 101 17.14 0.21 6.40
CA LEU A 101 16.89 0.85 5.12
C LEU A 101 17.30 2.34 5.14
N GLU A 102 17.07 3.02 6.25
CA GLU A 102 17.45 4.42 6.42
C GLU A 102 18.98 4.60 6.40
N LYS A 103 19.70 3.75 7.15
CA LYS A 103 21.16 3.77 7.14
C LYS A 103 21.71 3.49 5.74
N TRP A 104 21.20 2.46 5.08
CA TRP A 104 21.63 2.11 3.73
C TRP A 104 21.33 3.23 2.71
N MET A 105 20.17 3.87 2.81
CA MET A 105 19.77 4.96 1.91
C MET A 105 20.73 6.15 2.03
N ARG A 106 21.09 6.54 3.26
CA ARG A 106 22.08 7.60 3.50
C ARG A 106 23.44 7.26 2.88
N GLU A 107 23.90 6.02 3.04
CA GLU A 107 25.16 5.56 2.45
C GLU A 107 25.11 5.55 0.91
N ALA A 108 23.97 5.15 0.33
CA ALA A 108 23.77 5.15 -1.12
C ALA A 108 23.75 6.58 -1.71
N GLU A 109 23.10 7.53 -1.04
CA GLU A 109 23.06 8.94 -1.43
C GLU A 109 24.44 9.61 -1.35
N LEU A 110 25.21 9.34 -0.29
CA LEU A 110 26.57 9.85 -0.15
C LEU A 110 27.48 9.33 -1.27
N LYS A 111 27.42 8.02 -1.57
CA LYS A 111 28.17 7.43 -2.69
C LYS A 111 27.73 7.99 -4.03
N TYR A 112 26.46 8.30 -4.20
CA TYR A 112 25.97 8.94 -5.41
C TYR A 112 26.54 10.35 -5.55
N ALA A 113 26.46 11.18 -4.51
CA ALA A 113 26.99 12.55 -4.53
C ALA A 113 28.51 12.60 -4.78
N ASP A 114 29.27 11.69 -4.18
CA ASP A 114 30.73 11.60 -4.35
C ASP A 114 31.14 11.30 -5.81
N ARG A 115 30.33 10.52 -6.54
CA ARG A 115 30.59 10.18 -7.95
C ARG A 115 30.40 11.35 -8.93
N TYR A 116 29.75 12.43 -8.52
CA TYR A 116 29.49 13.61 -9.35
C TYR A 116 30.18 14.87 -8.81
N LYS A 117 31.18 14.69 -7.93
CA LYS A 117 32.03 15.75 -7.41
C LYS A 117 33.34 15.79 -8.18
#